data_AF-B4GNT1-F1
#
_entry.id   AF-B4GNT1-F1
#
_cell.length_a   1.000
_cell.length_b   1.000
_cell.length_c   1.000
_cell.angle_alpha   90.00
_cell.angle_beta   90.00
_cell.angle_gamma   90.00
#
_symmetry.space_group_name_H-M   'P 1'
#
loop_
_entity.id
_entity.type
_entity.pdbx_description
1 polymer ?
#
loop_
_entity_poly.entity_id
_entity_poly.type
_entity_poly.pdbx_seq_one_letter_code
_entity_poly.pdbx_strand_id
1 'polypeptide(L)'
;MAFSTQKEFFHVPFKNTTTPNRECQTCVKLKSYPSTIDDRSWSANENQKSRFVAELVACNVPANTGGPGSSSSGPLVQRSAPTDEYGSNLVVGDSLINAAGNTLSRMESLMIKNNILKEKLASSNEQLKTAKEESAEIKRIMGQRYDPDKSKALKRKVKELADANKIDAKDEQELNDLMRAIDDMNKAHDILEAENANLKRLIDKQSKRCNLESVQIEPEKSTDIPYLQNKIENLGKELVLLRQAEDEYMKAAGHQSGSKYSFSPEKDVGNIQKILAERDALRKKVKALAMLNDTVNKLKDQAETAHHVNGDLEDNLKQQNQYINDIQQEMEDMQDFYEGEVDKAKGIEEMLLCRCNEMKKQLAVVQTTVQQADCNAMEIDVLRNELRKRDAALSAYGIQYEQLMTKAKLFRNGGYRYLDKLPEDSKDSENGDNRDCPC
;
A
#
# COMPACT_ATOMS: atom_id res chain seq x y z
N MET A 1 5.07 35.75 9.75
CA MET A 1 3.67 35.32 9.94
C MET A 1 3.29 34.51 8.72
N ALA A 2 2.86 33.27 8.94
CA ALA A 2 2.81 32.20 7.95
C ALA A 2 1.68 32.39 6.92
N PHE A 3 1.98 32.07 5.66
CA PHE A 3 0.99 31.85 4.60
C PHE A 3 0.47 30.41 4.68
N SER A 4 -0.84 30.25 4.81
CA SER A 4 -1.56 28.99 4.76
C SER A 4 -1.97 28.70 3.32
N THR A 5 -1.47 27.59 2.76
CA THR A 5 -1.92 27.04 1.48
C THR A 5 -2.90 25.90 1.77
N GLN A 6 -4.19 26.20 1.87
CA GLN A 6 -5.24 25.17 1.75
C GLN A 6 -5.82 25.25 0.34
N LYS A 7 -5.58 24.18 -0.45
CA LYS A 7 -6.22 23.93 -1.74
C LYS A 7 -7.70 23.61 -1.51
N GLU A 8 -8.53 24.18 -2.39
CA GLU A 8 -9.98 24.03 -2.47
C GLU A 8 -10.40 22.56 -2.59
N PHE A 9 -11.33 22.12 -1.75
CA PHE A 9 -12.02 20.84 -1.87
C PHE A 9 -13.14 20.95 -2.93
N PHE A 10 -13.23 19.96 -3.82
CA PHE A 10 -14.32 19.85 -4.79
C PHE A 10 -15.67 19.62 -4.10
N HIS A 11 -16.70 20.35 -4.54
CA HIS A 11 -18.07 20.23 -4.05
C HIS A 11 -18.73 18.93 -4.53
N VAL A 12 -19.14 18.05 -3.60
CA VAL A 12 -19.97 16.87 -3.86
C VAL A 12 -21.44 17.21 -3.56
N PRO A 13 -22.36 17.20 -4.55
CA PRO A 13 -23.76 17.51 -4.28
C PRO A 13 -24.45 16.33 -3.61
N PHE A 14 -25.05 16.57 -2.43
CA PHE A 14 -25.96 15.62 -1.81
C PHE A 14 -27.30 15.59 -2.56
N LYS A 15 -27.92 14.40 -2.58
CA LYS A 15 -29.21 14.09 -3.20
C LYS A 15 -30.34 15.00 -2.66
N ASN A 16 -30.56 16.18 -3.25
CA ASN A 16 -31.86 16.88 -3.36
C ASN A 16 -31.76 18.34 -3.86
N THR A 17 -30.79 18.67 -4.72
CA THR A 17 -30.82 19.95 -5.46
C THR A 17 -31.44 19.74 -6.83
N THR A 18 -32.71 20.08 -6.97
CA THR A 18 -33.42 20.16 -8.25
C THR A 18 -32.95 21.40 -9.01
N THR A 19 -32.02 21.24 -9.95
CA THR A 19 -31.66 22.31 -10.90
C THR A 19 -32.53 22.24 -12.16
N PRO A 20 -33.05 23.36 -12.65
CA PRO A 20 -33.98 23.40 -13.78
C PRO A 20 -33.26 23.18 -15.12
N ASN A 21 -33.93 22.42 -15.99
CA ASN A 21 -33.72 22.22 -17.43
C ASN A 21 -32.45 22.84 -18.04
N ARG A 22 -31.44 21.99 -18.24
CA ARG A 22 -30.44 22.16 -19.30
C ARG A 22 -30.59 20.99 -20.26
N GLU A 23 -31.20 21.26 -21.41
CA GLU A 23 -31.34 20.30 -22.50
C GLU A 23 -29.94 19.89 -22.99
N CYS A 24 -29.47 18.74 -22.53
CA CYS A 24 -28.27 18.11 -23.06
C CYS A 24 -28.67 17.31 -24.31
N GLN A 25 -28.65 17.99 -25.47
CA GLN A 25 -28.64 17.29 -26.75
C GLN A 25 -27.28 16.59 -26.89
N THR A 26 -27.31 15.28 -27.16
CA THR A 26 -26.17 14.35 -27.34
C THR A 26 -25.53 13.70 -26.10
N CYS A 27 -26.34 13.10 -25.23
CA CYS A 27 -25.88 11.94 -24.46
C CYS A 27 -26.08 10.67 -25.31
N VAL A 28 -25.01 9.92 -25.56
CA VAL A 28 -25.05 8.57 -26.15
C VAL A 28 -26.04 7.74 -25.34
N LYS A 29 -27.05 7.14 -26.00
CA LYS A 29 -28.04 6.26 -25.38
C LYS A 29 -27.34 5.01 -24.83
N LEU A 30 -26.83 5.07 -23.61
CA LEU A 30 -26.41 3.90 -22.86
C LEU A 30 -27.65 3.05 -22.55
N LYS A 31 -27.55 1.73 -22.79
CA LYS A 31 -28.61 0.78 -22.45
C LYS A 31 -28.96 0.90 -20.96
N SER A 32 -30.25 1.00 -20.66
CA SER A 32 -30.78 0.86 -19.29
C SER A 32 -31.07 -0.62 -19.01
N TYR A 33 -30.40 -1.21 -18.02
CA TYR A 33 -30.67 -2.56 -17.55
C TYR A 33 -31.51 -2.51 -16.25
N PRO A 34 -32.45 -3.46 -16.04
CA PRO A 34 -33.31 -3.48 -14.86
C PRO A 34 -32.50 -3.78 -13.59
N SER A 35 -32.62 -2.89 -12.60
CA SER A 35 -31.88 -2.80 -11.33
C SER A 35 -32.10 -3.94 -10.31
N THR A 36 -32.41 -5.17 -10.74
CA THR A 36 -32.74 -6.29 -9.83
C THR A 36 -31.66 -7.36 -9.72
N ILE A 37 -30.52 -7.17 -10.38
CA ILE A 37 -29.30 -7.94 -10.17
C ILE A 37 -28.22 -6.91 -9.79
N ASP A 38 -27.34 -7.24 -8.85
CA ASP A 38 -26.21 -6.38 -8.47
C ASP A 38 -25.22 -6.30 -9.64
N ASP A 39 -25.57 -5.49 -10.64
CA ASP A 39 -24.88 -5.31 -11.92
C ASP A 39 -23.58 -4.51 -11.77
N ARG A 40 -23.22 -4.13 -10.54
CA ARG A 40 -21.99 -3.41 -10.16
C ARG A 40 -20.92 -4.34 -9.58
N SER A 41 -21.14 -5.65 -9.62
CA SER A 41 -20.17 -6.64 -9.16
C SER A 41 -18.94 -6.64 -10.08
N TRP A 42 -17.85 -6.06 -9.57
CA TRP A 42 -16.49 -6.14 -10.13
C TRP A 42 -15.81 -7.48 -9.76
N SER A 43 -16.58 -8.57 -9.66
CA SER A 43 -16.05 -9.83 -9.17
C SER A 43 -15.35 -10.65 -10.27
N ALA A 44 -14.29 -11.36 -9.90
CA ALA A 44 -13.58 -12.33 -10.75
C ALA A 44 -14.41 -13.62 -10.99
N ASN A 45 -15.44 -13.86 -10.19
CA ASN A 45 -16.15 -15.12 -10.13
C ASN A 45 -17.17 -15.21 -11.28
N GLU A 46 -17.12 -16.26 -12.10
CA GLU A 46 -17.98 -16.38 -13.31
C GLU A 46 -19.48 -16.29 -13.00
N ASN A 47 -19.88 -16.72 -11.78
CA ASN A 47 -21.27 -16.68 -11.32
C ASN A 47 -21.73 -15.30 -10.81
N GLN A 48 -20.82 -14.34 -10.67
CA GLN A 48 -21.04 -12.99 -10.14
C GLN A 48 -20.48 -11.91 -11.08
N LYS A 49 -20.06 -12.26 -12.30
CA LYS A 49 -19.48 -11.33 -13.27
C LYS A 49 -20.60 -10.51 -13.94
N SER A 50 -20.46 -9.18 -13.91
CA SER A 50 -21.39 -8.29 -14.61
C SER A 50 -21.42 -8.59 -16.11
N ARG A 51 -22.61 -8.91 -16.65
CA ARG A 51 -22.84 -9.19 -18.09
C ARG A 51 -22.36 -8.05 -19.00
N PHE A 52 -22.34 -6.83 -18.48
CA PHE A 52 -21.88 -5.65 -19.20
C PHE A 52 -20.41 -5.74 -19.63
N VAL A 53 -19.51 -6.18 -18.73
CA VAL A 53 -18.08 -6.28 -19.03
C VAL A 53 -17.81 -7.45 -19.98
N ALA A 54 -18.53 -8.56 -19.83
CA ALA A 54 -18.45 -9.69 -20.74
C ALA A 54 -18.89 -9.33 -22.17
N GLU A 55 -19.97 -8.55 -22.33
CA GLU A 55 -20.42 -8.07 -23.65
C GLU A 55 -19.44 -7.06 -24.28
N LEU A 56 -18.78 -6.23 -23.47
CA LEU A 56 -17.80 -5.24 -23.94
C LEU A 56 -16.52 -5.90 -24.48
N VAL A 57 -16.01 -6.90 -23.76
CA VAL A 57 -14.80 -7.65 -24.13
C VAL A 57 -15.05 -8.59 -25.31
N ALA A 58 -16.27 -9.13 -25.45
CA ALA A 58 -16.62 -10.05 -26.53
C ALA A 58 -16.95 -9.38 -27.88
N CYS A 59 -16.95 -8.05 -27.98
CA CYS A 59 -17.24 -7.29 -29.21
C CYS A 59 -18.51 -7.75 -29.99
N ASN A 60 -19.57 -8.20 -29.30
CA ASN A 60 -20.80 -8.60 -29.97
C ASN A 60 -21.65 -7.37 -30.35
N VAL A 61 -21.63 -7.02 -31.64
CA VAL A 61 -22.46 -5.94 -32.22
C VAL A 61 -23.86 -6.47 -32.56
N PRO A 62 -24.96 -5.84 -32.12
CA PRO A 62 -26.29 -6.18 -32.62
C PRO A 62 -26.53 -5.54 -34.00
N ALA A 63 -27.19 -6.32 -34.86
CA ALA A 63 -27.56 -5.94 -36.23
C ALA A 63 -28.45 -4.68 -36.29
N ASN A 64 -27.91 -3.67 -36.98
CA ASN A 64 -28.54 -2.66 -37.85
C ASN A 64 -30.05 -2.34 -37.71
N THR A 65 -30.38 -1.06 -37.46
CA THR A 65 -31.52 -0.36 -38.10
C THR A 65 -31.26 1.17 -38.20
N GLY A 66 -30.88 1.62 -39.41
CA GLY A 66 -31.43 2.83 -40.08
C GLY A 66 -30.93 4.26 -39.74
N GLY A 67 -30.29 4.90 -40.73
CA GLY A 67 -30.55 6.31 -41.10
C GLY A 67 -29.41 7.33 -40.94
N PRO A 68 -29.32 8.39 -41.79
CA PRO A 68 -28.08 8.75 -42.48
C PRO A 68 -27.53 10.18 -42.21
N GLY A 69 -26.24 10.37 -42.52
CA GLY A 69 -25.68 11.62 -43.06
C GLY A 69 -24.95 12.56 -42.09
N SER A 70 -23.64 12.73 -42.30
CA SER A 70 -23.07 13.95 -42.90
C SER A 70 -21.61 14.16 -42.50
N SER A 71 -20.83 14.48 -43.53
CA SER A 71 -19.39 14.72 -43.62
C SER A 71 -18.90 15.95 -42.84
N SER A 72 -17.66 15.93 -42.35
CA SER A 72 -16.68 17.04 -42.52
C SER A 72 -15.30 16.74 -41.89
N SER A 73 -14.35 16.44 -42.77
CA SER A 73 -12.98 16.99 -42.88
C SER A 73 -12.31 17.75 -41.72
N GLY A 74 -11.24 17.13 -41.17
CA GLY A 74 -9.87 17.67 -40.91
C GLY A 74 -9.64 18.82 -39.92
N PRO A 75 -8.38 19.13 -39.50
CA PRO A 75 -7.09 18.65 -40.03
C PRO A 75 -6.05 18.13 -39.00
N LEU A 76 -4.97 17.59 -39.58
CA LEU A 76 -3.73 17.08 -38.99
C LEU A 76 -2.96 18.05 -38.07
N VAL A 77 -2.25 17.49 -37.09
CA VAL A 77 -0.93 17.99 -36.65
C VAL A 77 0.06 16.84 -36.59
N GLN A 78 1.13 17.01 -37.36
CA GLN A 78 2.31 16.16 -37.52
C GLN A 78 3.45 16.75 -36.67
N ARG A 79 4.34 15.89 -36.15
CA ARG A 79 5.76 16.10 -35.73
C ARG A 79 6.03 15.43 -34.36
N SER A 80 7.09 14.66 -34.12
CA SER A 80 8.21 14.16 -34.92
C SER A 80 8.84 13.02 -34.11
N ALA A 81 9.26 11.94 -34.77
CA ALA A 81 10.31 11.07 -34.27
C ALA A 81 11.68 11.77 -34.41
N PRO A 82 12.71 11.30 -33.69
CA PRO A 82 13.71 10.54 -34.42
C PRO A 82 13.97 9.18 -33.79
N THR A 83 14.02 8.19 -34.67
CA THR A 83 14.59 6.87 -34.49
C THR A 83 16.08 6.98 -34.22
N ASP A 84 16.58 6.20 -33.27
CA ASP A 84 17.88 5.52 -33.41
C ASP A 84 17.75 4.08 -32.94
N GLU A 85 18.27 3.21 -33.79
CA GLU A 85 18.36 1.77 -33.72
C GLU A 85 19.25 1.32 -32.55
N TYR A 86 18.80 0.31 -31.79
CA TYR A 86 19.46 -1.01 -31.68
C TYR A 86 18.63 -1.87 -30.72
N GLY A 87 18.40 -3.12 -31.13
CA GLY A 87 17.33 -3.96 -30.61
C GLY A 87 17.52 -4.54 -29.20
N SER A 88 16.45 -5.25 -28.80
CA SER A 88 16.36 -6.15 -27.64
C SER A 88 15.86 -5.53 -26.31
N ASN A 89 14.58 -5.16 -26.26
CA ASN A 89 13.87 -4.86 -25.01
C ASN A 89 12.81 -5.91 -24.64
N LEU A 90 13.02 -7.18 -25.01
CA LEU A 90 12.11 -8.28 -24.64
C LEU A 90 12.72 -9.31 -23.67
N VAL A 91 13.91 -9.06 -23.10
CA VAL A 91 14.58 -9.99 -22.16
C VAL A 91 15.29 -9.23 -21.01
N VAL A 92 14.64 -8.20 -20.45
CA VAL A 92 15.24 -7.41 -19.36
C VAL A 92 14.50 -7.62 -18.02
N GLY A 93 13.24 -8.05 -18.04
CA GLY A 93 12.48 -8.36 -16.81
C GLY A 93 12.99 -9.58 -16.04
N ASP A 94 13.48 -10.60 -16.75
CA ASP A 94 13.91 -11.90 -16.18
C ASP A 94 15.44 -12.11 -16.21
N SER A 95 16.22 -11.05 -16.40
CA SER A 95 17.68 -11.18 -16.42
C SER A 95 18.22 -11.24 -14.98
N LEU A 96 19.00 -12.28 -14.68
CA LEU A 96 19.77 -12.46 -13.43
C LEU A 96 20.54 -11.20 -13.01
N ILE A 97 20.91 -10.36 -13.98
CA ILE A 97 21.58 -9.08 -13.80
C ILE A 97 20.67 -8.03 -13.15
N ASN A 98 19.38 -7.98 -13.49
CA ASN A 98 18.42 -7.08 -12.85
C ASN A 98 18.04 -7.55 -11.45
N ALA A 99 17.91 -8.86 -11.23
CA ALA A 99 17.74 -9.42 -9.89
C ALA A 99 18.98 -9.15 -9.00
N ALA A 100 20.18 -9.29 -9.57
CA ALA A 100 21.43 -8.93 -8.90
C ALA A 100 21.52 -7.42 -8.63
N GLY A 101 21.10 -6.58 -9.58
CA GLY A 101 21.02 -5.13 -9.44
C GLY A 101 20.08 -4.70 -8.31
N ASN A 102 18.87 -5.26 -8.27
CA ASN A 102 17.91 -5.04 -7.18
C ASN A 102 18.45 -5.49 -5.82
N THR A 103 19.18 -6.62 -5.79
CA THR A 103 19.82 -7.12 -4.56
C THR A 103 20.95 -6.20 -4.10
N LEU A 104 21.76 -5.68 -5.03
CA LEU A 104 22.81 -4.70 -4.76
C LEU A 104 22.22 -3.39 -4.23
N SER A 105 21.19 -2.84 -4.87
CA SER A 105 20.51 -1.62 -4.39
C SER A 105 19.85 -1.82 -3.03
N ARG A 106 19.29 -3.02 -2.76
CA ARG A 106 18.77 -3.37 -1.43
C ARG A 106 19.88 -3.46 -0.39
N MET A 107 21.02 -4.04 -0.74
CA MET A 107 22.18 -4.17 0.15
C MET A 107 22.82 -2.81 0.44
N GLU A 108 22.92 -1.94 -0.54
CA GLU A 108 23.37 -0.55 -0.39
C GLU A 108 22.41 0.25 0.51
N SER A 109 21.10 0.12 0.30
CA SER A 109 20.08 0.71 1.17
C SER A 109 20.18 0.22 2.62
N LEU A 110 20.45 -1.08 2.81
CA LEU A 110 20.65 -1.66 4.14
C LEU A 110 21.97 -1.19 4.78
N MET A 111 23.04 -1.02 4.01
CA MET A 111 24.29 -0.44 4.50
C MET A 111 24.11 1.01 4.97
N ILE A 112 23.40 1.83 4.19
CA ILE A 112 23.08 3.22 4.56
C ILE A 112 22.27 3.23 5.86
N LYS A 113 21.22 2.40 5.95
CA LYS A 113 20.43 2.28 7.19
C LYS A 113 21.27 1.79 8.38
N ASN A 114 22.18 0.84 8.17
CA ASN A 114 23.06 0.34 9.23
C ASN A 114 24.03 1.43 9.72
N ASN A 115 24.59 2.24 8.82
CA ASN A 115 25.44 3.37 9.18
C ASN A 115 24.68 4.44 9.96
N ILE A 116 23.46 4.79 9.54
CA ILE A 116 22.58 5.71 10.29
C ILE A 116 22.28 5.15 11.68
N LEU A 117 22.04 3.84 11.80
CA LEU A 117 21.79 3.20 13.10
C LEU A 117 23.04 3.20 13.99
N LYS A 118 24.23 2.97 13.43
CA LYS A 118 25.49 3.07 14.17
C LYS A 118 25.74 4.49 14.67
N GLU A 119 25.47 5.49 13.85
CA GLU A 119 25.62 6.90 14.22
C GLU A 119 24.62 7.30 15.31
N LYS A 120 23.35 6.87 15.20
CA LYS A 120 22.34 7.04 16.25
C LYS A 120 22.71 6.32 17.56
N LEU A 121 23.28 5.12 17.46
CA LEU A 121 23.75 4.36 18.62
C LEU A 121 24.91 5.09 19.32
N ALA A 122 25.86 5.62 18.55
CA ALA A 122 26.97 6.41 19.07
C ALA A 122 26.47 7.69 19.77
N SER A 123 25.57 8.44 19.12
CA SER A 123 24.96 9.65 19.70
C SER A 123 24.16 9.34 20.98
N SER A 124 23.40 8.24 21.00
CA SER A 124 22.65 7.82 22.19
C SER A 124 23.57 7.39 23.34
N ASN A 125 24.67 6.69 23.05
CA ASN A 125 25.68 6.34 24.06
C ASN A 125 26.39 7.57 24.64
N GLU A 126 26.65 8.58 23.81
CA GLU A 126 27.24 9.84 24.26
C GLU A 126 26.27 10.62 25.16
N GLN A 127 24.99 10.73 24.77
CA GLN A 127 23.93 11.31 25.60
C GLN A 127 23.77 10.57 26.93
N LEU A 128 23.83 9.23 26.93
CA LEU A 128 23.76 8.41 28.13
C LEU A 128 24.98 8.65 29.05
N LYS A 129 26.16 8.89 28.48
CA LYS A 129 27.37 9.22 29.24
C LYS A 129 27.22 10.59 29.91
N THR A 130 26.79 11.60 29.18
CA THR A 130 26.54 12.95 29.72
C THR A 130 25.48 12.92 30.83
N ALA A 131 24.37 12.19 30.62
CA ALA A 131 23.33 12.06 31.63
C ALA A 131 23.81 11.33 32.90
N LYS A 132 24.72 10.35 32.77
CA LYS A 132 25.34 9.69 33.92
C LYS A 132 26.29 10.62 34.70
N GLU A 133 27.07 11.44 33.98
CA GLU A 133 27.96 12.43 34.59
C GLU A 133 27.17 13.53 35.31
N GLU A 134 26.10 14.04 34.71
CA GLU A 134 25.19 15.01 35.33
C GLU A 134 24.45 14.42 36.54
N SER A 135 23.98 13.17 36.46
CA SER A 135 23.35 12.48 37.60
C SER A 135 24.33 12.29 38.77
N ALA A 136 25.60 11.98 38.47
CA ALA A 136 26.64 11.86 39.49
C ALA A 136 26.96 13.21 40.15
N GLU A 137 27.00 14.29 39.36
CA GLU A 137 27.23 15.64 39.88
C GLU A 137 26.05 16.16 40.71
N ILE A 138 24.81 15.91 40.28
CA ILE A 138 23.60 16.21 41.06
C ILE A 138 23.62 15.44 42.39
N LYS A 139 23.95 14.14 42.38
CA LYS A 139 24.11 13.35 43.61
C LYS A 139 25.20 13.90 44.52
N ARG A 140 26.33 14.34 43.96
CA ARG A 140 27.43 14.97 44.72
C ARG A 140 26.99 16.29 45.37
N ILE A 141 26.27 17.12 44.64
CA ILE A 141 25.75 18.41 45.14
C ILE A 141 24.69 18.18 46.22
N MET A 142 23.81 17.19 46.06
CA MET A 142 22.75 16.88 47.02
C MET A 142 23.32 16.28 48.31
N GLY A 143 24.30 15.37 48.20
CA GLY A 143 25.02 14.83 49.36
C GLY A 143 25.89 15.84 50.12
N GLN A 144 26.20 16.99 49.51
CA GLN A 144 27.03 18.04 50.12
C GLN A 144 26.24 19.16 50.80
N ARG A 145 24.92 19.31 50.56
CA ARG A 145 24.21 20.56 50.92
C ARG A 145 23.15 20.47 52.01
N TYR A 146 22.65 19.30 52.38
CA TYR A 146 21.64 19.21 53.44
C TYR A 146 22.14 18.39 54.63
N ASP A 147 22.30 19.06 55.76
CA ASP A 147 22.66 18.48 57.05
C ASP A 147 21.51 18.79 58.02
N PRO A 148 20.73 17.77 58.44
CA PRO A 148 19.57 17.94 59.31
C PRO A 148 19.89 18.68 60.61
N ASP A 149 21.11 18.55 61.12
CA ASP A 149 21.52 19.19 62.37
C ASP A 149 21.89 20.66 62.16
N LYS A 150 22.41 21.02 60.98
CA LYS A 150 22.58 22.43 60.58
C LYS A 150 21.24 23.13 60.33
N SER A 151 20.25 22.43 59.77
CA SER A 151 18.87 22.96 59.61
C SER A 151 18.23 23.25 60.97
N LYS A 152 18.34 22.32 61.93
CA LYS A 152 17.89 22.54 63.33
C LYS A 152 18.63 23.69 64.01
N ALA A 153 19.94 23.82 63.80
CA ALA A 153 20.74 24.92 64.35
C ALA A 153 20.34 26.27 63.74
N LEU A 154 20.05 26.32 62.44
CA LEU A 154 19.53 27.50 61.76
C LEU A 154 18.16 27.88 62.32
N LYS A 155 17.25 26.91 62.52
CA LYS A 155 15.91 27.15 63.08
C LYS A 155 15.96 27.76 64.48
N ARG A 156 16.89 27.29 65.30
CA ARG A 156 17.15 27.85 66.64
C ARG A 156 17.67 29.28 66.56
N LYS A 157 18.62 29.56 65.66
CA LYS A 157 19.13 30.92 65.44
C LYS A 157 18.08 31.89 64.93
N VAL A 158 17.21 31.46 64.01
CA VAL A 158 16.10 32.29 63.50
C VAL A 158 15.16 32.67 64.64
N LYS A 159 14.81 31.69 65.48
CA LYS A 159 14.00 31.92 66.68
C LYS A 159 14.68 32.83 67.70
N GLU A 160 15.97 32.64 67.96
CA GLU A 160 16.75 33.52 68.85
C GLU A 160 16.84 34.96 68.34
N LEU A 161 16.92 35.17 67.02
CA LEU A 161 16.93 36.50 66.40
C LEU A 161 15.55 37.16 66.44
N ALA A 162 14.48 36.39 66.28
CA ALA A 162 13.10 36.85 66.44
C ALA A 162 12.80 37.22 67.90
N ASP A 163 13.14 36.33 68.84
CA ASP A 163 12.96 36.55 70.28
C ASP A 163 13.78 37.79 70.77
N ALA A 164 14.90 38.08 70.11
CA ALA A 164 15.72 39.27 70.36
C ALA A 164 15.25 40.53 69.60
N ASN A 165 14.13 40.49 68.87
CA ASN A 165 13.58 41.57 68.04
C ASN A 165 14.57 42.13 66.99
N LYS A 166 15.51 41.30 66.51
CA LYS A 166 16.53 41.69 65.52
C LYS A 166 16.09 41.49 64.07
N ILE A 167 15.03 40.71 63.86
CA ILE A 167 14.34 40.52 62.59
C ILE A 167 12.87 40.89 62.78
N ASP A 168 12.22 41.36 61.72
CA ASP A 168 10.79 41.64 61.80
C ASP A 168 9.96 40.35 61.65
N ALA A 169 8.68 40.41 62.02
CA ALA A 169 7.79 39.24 62.00
C ALA A 169 7.55 38.69 60.58
N LYS A 170 7.77 39.52 59.55
CA LYS A 170 7.58 39.14 58.15
C LYS A 170 8.79 38.37 57.65
N ASP A 171 10.00 38.84 57.95
CA ASP A 171 11.28 38.19 57.67
C ASP A 171 11.38 36.85 58.42
N GLU A 172 10.89 36.78 59.66
CA GLU A 172 10.80 35.51 60.40
C GLU A 172 9.87 34.51 59.70
N GLN A 173 8.72 34.98 59.21
CA GLN A 173 7.76 34.14 58.51
C GLN A 173 8.32 33.63 57.18
N GLU A 174 8.89 34.52 56.37
CA GLU A 174 9.51 34.17 55.07
C GLU A 174 10.66 33.17 55.25
N LEU A 175 11.50 33.36 56.27
CA LEU A 175 12.62 32.46 56.55
C LEU A 175 12.15 31.09 57.03
N ASN A 176 11.10 31.03 57.87
CA ASN A 176 10.49 29.77 58.29
C ASN A 176 9.80 29.03 57.14
N ASP A 177 9.18 29.75 56.20
CA ASP A 177 8.54 29.17 55.03
C ASP A 177 9.58 28.63 54.03
N LEU A 178 10.70 29.35 53.81
CA LEU A 178 11.83 28.85 53.04
C LEU A 178 12.44 27.59 53.66
N MET A 179 12.60 27.56 54.97
CA MET A 179 13.09 26.36 55.68
C MET A 179 12.14 25.17 55.52
N ARG A 180 10.83 25.41 55.60
CA ARG A 180 9.82 24.35 55.39
C ARG A 180 9.85 23.81 53.96
N ALA A 181 9.98 24.69 52.97
CA ALA A 181 10.09 24.30 51.57
C ALA A 181 11.34 23.42 51.32
N ILE A 182 12.48 23.76 51.96
CA ILE A 182 13.70 22.93 51.88
C ILE A 182 13.49 21.57 52.54
N ASP A 183 12.89 21.52 53.74
CA ASP A 183 12.58 20.25 54.41
C ASP A 183 11.65 19.36 53.59
N ASP A 184 10.64 19.94 52.93
CA ASP A 184 9.70 19.20 52.08
C ASP A 184 10.34 18.73 50.77
N MET A 185 11.25 19.51 50.17
CA MET A 185 12.06 19.07 49.03
C MET A 185 12.96 17.88 49.40
N ASN A 186 13.56 17.86 50.59
CA ASN A 186 14.37 16.73 51.05
C ASN A 186 13.54 15.47 51.27
N LYS A 187 12.36 15.58 51.89
CA LYS A 187 11.44 14.43 52.02
C LYS A 187 11.01 13.90 50.66
N ALA A 188 10.72 14.78 49.69
CA ALA A 188 10.40 14.36 48.33
C ALA A 188 11.57 13.63 47.67
N HIS A 189 12.80 14.07 47.93
CA HIS A 189 14.00 13.37 47.45
C HIS A 189 14.15 11.97 48.07
N ASP A 190 13.98 11.84 49.38
CA ASP A 190 14.04 10.54 50.08
C ASP A 190 12.98 9.55 49.53
N ILE A 191 11.77 10.06 49.25
CA ILE A 191 10.70 9.28 48.61
C ILE A 191 11.11 8.87 47.19
N LEU A 192 11.63 9.78 46.38
CA LEU A 192 12.08 9.49 45.02
C LEU A 192 13.25 8.49 45.01
N GLU A 193 14.16 8.54 45.98
CA GLU A 193 15.24 7.55 46.11
C GLU A 193 14.70 6.17 46.47
N ALA A 194 13.74 6.09 47.39
CA ALA A 194 13.05 4.85 47.75
C ALA A 194 12.25 4.26 46.57
N GLU A 195 11.56 5.10 45.81
CA GLU A 195 10.83 4.70 44.59
C GLU A 195 11.80 4.20 43.52
N ASN A 196 12.91 4.91 43.28
CA ASN A 196 13.94 4.45 42.34
C ASN A 196 14.58 3.13 42.75
N ALA A 197 14.82 2.90 44.05
CA ALA A 197 15.28 1.62 44.55
C ALA A 197 14.26 0.50 44.33
N ASN A 198 12.96 0.80 44.49
CA ASN A 198 11.88 -0.14 44.21
C ASN A 198 11.77 -0.45 42.70
N LEU A 199 11.84 0.57 41.84
CA LEU A 199 11.86 0.42 40.39
C LEU A 199 13.05 -0.41 39.93
N LYS A 200 14.24 -0.18 40.49
CA LYS A 200 15.44 -0.99 40.19
C LYS A 200 15.23 -2.46 40.56
N ARG A 201 14.64 -2.73 41.73
CA ARG A 201 14.26 -4.11 42.12
C ARG A 201 13.21 -4.70 41.19
N LEU A 202 12.25 -3.91 40.72
CA LEU A 202 11.22 -4.36 39.79
C LEU A 202 11.84 -4.70 38.43
N ILE A 203 12.74 -3.86 37.92
CA ILE A 203 13.49 -4.09 36.69
C ILE A 203 14.36 -5.34 36.84
N ASP A 204 15.07 -5.53 37.95
CA ASP A 204 15.84 -6.76 38.21
C ASP A 204 14.94 -8.00 38.26
N LYS A 205 13.75 -7.90 38.86
CA LYS A 205 12.74 -8.97 38.86
C LYS A 205 12.26 -9.27 37.44
N GLN A 206 11.97 -8.26 36.63
CA GLN A 206 11.51 -8.43 35.26
C GLN A 206 12.63 -8.93 34.35
N SER A 207 13.87 -8.47 34.51
CA SER A 207 15.03 -8.99 33.77
C SER A 207 15.27 -10.47 34.07
N LYS A 208 15.12 -10.89 35.33
CA LYS A 208 15.14 -12.31 35.70
C LYS A 208 13.97 -13.11 35.09
N ARG A 209 12.79 -12.48 34.91
CA ARG A 209 11.63 -13.09 34.23
C ARG A 209 11.79 -13.15 32.72
N CYS A 210 12.36 -12.15 32.06
CA CYS A 210 12.68 -12.18 30.63
C CYS A 210 13.74 -13.25 30.33
N ASN A 211 14.67 -13.52 31.24
CA ASN A 211 15.58 -14.67 31.13
C ASN A 211 14.89 -16.03 31.36
N LEU A 212 13.64 -16.06 31.83
CA LEU A 212 12.83 -17.27 32.02
C LEU A 212 11.89 -17.56 30.83
N GLU A 213 11.80 -16.69 29.81
CA GLU A 213 10.99 -16.94 28.59
C GLU A 213 11.55 -18.03 27.65
N SER A 214 12.64 -18.70 28.06
CA SER A 214 13.12 -19.93 27.43
C SER A 214 13.34 -21.08 28.43
N VAL A 215 12.63 -21.07 29.56
CA VAL A 215 12.48 -22.28 30.37
C VAL A 215 11.19 -22.97 29.93
N GLN A 216 11.35 -24.12 29.29
CA GLN A 216 10.27 -25.06 29.03
C GLN A 216 9.61 -25.38 30.38
N ILE A 217 8.45 -24.78 30.67
CA ILE A 217 7.70 -25.06 31.89
C ILE A 217 7.09 -26.44 31.69
N GLU A 218 7.80 -27.48 32.11
CA GLU A 218 7.14 -28.72 32.47
C GLU A 218 6.19 -28.43 33.64
N PRO A 219 4.93 -28.91 33.60
CA PRO A 219 4.00 -28.73 34.70
C PRO A 219 4.60 -29.33 35.97
N GLU A 220 4.75 -28.48 36.99
CA GLU A 220 5.31 -28.79 38.29
C GLU A 220 4.48 -29.91 38.96
N LYS A 221 4.89 -31.16 38.78
CA LYS A 221 4.39 -32.31 39.55
C LYS A 221 5.04 -32.31 40.93
N SER A 222 4.79 -31.29 41.74
CA SER A 222 5.14 -31.35 43.15
C SER A 222 4.01 -32.04 43.92
N THR A 223 4.12 -33.36 44.03
CA THR A 223 3.19 -34.23 44.79
C THR A 223 3.40 -34.16 46.32
N ASP A 224 4.13 -33.17 46.83
CA ASP A 224 4.52 -33.12 48.24
C ASP A 224 3.50 -32.31 49.08
N ILE A 225 2.30 -32.89 49.22
CA ILE A 225 1.23 -32.43 50.11
C ILE A 225 1.73 -32.11 51.54
N PRO A 226 2.66 -32.89 52.14
CA PRO A 226 3.25 -32.58 53.44
C PRO A 226 3.95 -31.22 53.54
N TYR A 227 4.69 -30.81 52.50
CA TYR A 227 5.39 -29.53 52.50
C TYR A 227 4.41 -28.34 52.45
N LEU A 228 3.37 -28.45 51.63
CA LEU A 228 2.33 -27.43 51.53
C LEU A 228 1.52 -27.32 52.82
N GLN A 229 1.19 -28.46 53.46
CA GLN A 229 0.53 -28.47 54.77
C GLN A 229 1.38 -27.79 55.85
N ASN A 230 2.68 -28.11 55.93
CA ASN A 230 3.59 -27.50 56.89
C ASN A 230 3.73 -25.98 56.66
N LYS A 231 3.74 -25.55 55.40
CA LYS A 231 3.80 -24.12 55.07
C LYS A 231 2.51 -23.38 55.44
N ILE A 232 1.35 -23.99 55.23
CA ILE A 232 0.05 -23.45 55.67
C ILE A 232 0.01 -23.37 57.20
N GLU A 233 0.51 -24.38 57.90
CA GLU A 233 0.50 -24.41 59.37
C GLU A 233 1.42 -23.33 59.97
N ASN A 234 2.58 -23.09 59.36
CA ASN A 234 3.48 -22.02 59.79
C ASN A 234 2.90 -20.63 59.54
N LEU A 235 2.28 -20.40 58.37
CA LEU A 235 1.58 -19.15 58.08
C LEU A 235 0.40 -18.93 59.03
N GLY A 236 -0.31 -20.01 59.41
CA GLY A 236 -1.39 -19.95 60.40
C GLY A 236 -0.91 -19.50 61.79
N LYS A 237 0.25 -19.97 62.24
CA LYS A 237 0.85 -19.57 63.52
C LYS A 237 1.28 -18.09 63.52
N GLU A 238 1.85 -17.62 62.41
CA GLU A 238 2.28 -16.23 62.23
C GLU A 238 1.09 -15.26 62.26
N LEU A 239 -0.05 -15.66 61.67
CA LEU A 239 -1.28 -14.86 61.65
C LEU A 239 -1.89 -14.69 63.06
N VAL A 240 -1.83 -15.72 63.91
CA VAL A 240 -2.30 -15.64 65.30
C VAL A 240 -1.46 -14.67 66.13
N LEU A 241 -0.14 -14.66 65.95
CA LEU A 241 0.76 -13.74 66.63
C LEU A 241 0.51 -12.28 66.24
N LEU A 242 0.30 -12.01 64.94
CA LEU A 242 -0.02 -10.67 64.45
C LEU A 242 -1.34 -10.15 65.04
N ARG A 243 -2.33 -11.03 65.21
CA ARG A 243 -3.62 -10.65 65.78
C ARG A 243 -3.54 -10.37 67.29
N GLN A 244 -2.73 -11.12 68.03
CA GLN A 244 -2.46 -10.82 69.45
C GLN A 244 -1.74 -9.48 69.63
N ALA A 245 -0.76 -9.17 68.78
CA ALA A 245 -0.07 -7.89 68.82
C ALA A 245 -1.02 -6.71 68.55
N GLU A 246 -1.96 -6.87 67.61
CA GLU A 246 -2.99 -5.86 67.32
C GLU A 246 -3.93 -5.63 68.52
N ASP A 247 -4.40 -6.71 69.17
CA ASP A 247 -5.25 -6.62 70.36
C ASP A 247 -4.56 -5.95 71.55
N GLU A 248 -3.26 -6.18 71.74
CA GLU A 248 -2.44 -5.51 72.76
C GLU A 248 -2.27 -4.02 72.51
N TYR A 249 -2.07 -3.63 71.24
CA TYR A 249 -1.95 -2.24 70.83
C TYR A 249 -3.27 -1.46 71.07
N MET A 250 -4.40 -2.10 70.77
CA MET A 250 -5.73 -1.52 71.02
C MET A 250 -6.03 -1.36 72.51
N LYS A 251 -5.55 -2.28 73.38
CA LYS A 251 -5.66 -2.13 74.84
C LYS A 251 -4.80 -1.00 75.38
N ALA A 252 -3.59 -0.80 74.85
CA ALA A 252 -2.70 0.28 75.28
C ALA A 252 -3.24 1.68 74.92
N ALA A 253 -3.94 1.82 73.79
CA ALA A 253 -4.57 3.07 73.38
C ALA A 253 -5.70 3.52 74.32
N GLY A 254 -6.35 2.58 75.02
CA GLY A 254 -7.44 2.87 75.97
C GLY A 254 -6.99 3.44 77.33
N HIS A 255 -5.69 3.45 77.65
CA HIS A 255 -5.18 3.85 78.98
C HIS A 255 -4.50 5.24 79.03
N GLN A 256 -4.46 5.98 77.92
CA GLN A 256 -3.86 7.33 77.87
C GLN A 256 -4.83 8.50 78.14
N SER A 257 -6.12 8.23 78.36
CA SER A 257 -7.11 9.27 78.69
C SER A 257 -7.63 9.09 80.11
N GLY A 258 -6.84 9.50 81.10
CA GLY A 258 -7.27 9.46 82.49
C GLY A 258 -6.32 10.20 83.42
N SER A 259 -6.79 11.34 83.94
CA SER A 259 -6.29 12.10 85.11
C SER A 259 -5.54 13.40 84.80
N LYS A 260 -6.29 14.53 84.68
CA LYS A 260 -5.95 15.82 85.34
C LYS A 260 -6.92 17.02 85.12
N TYR A 261 -8.24 16.87 85.13
CA TYR A 261 -9.11 18.07 85.17
C TYR A 261 -10.32 17.88 86.10
N SER A 262 -10.35 18.69 87.16
CA SER A 262 -11.45 18.83 88.11
C SER A 262 -12.64 19.55 87.46
N PHE A 263 -13.83 18.99 87.60
CA PHE A 263 -15.11 19.52 87.10
C PHE A 263 -15.41 20.93 87.63
N SER A 264 -15.94 21.82 86.78
CA SER A 264 -16.36 23.18 87.13
C SER A 264 -17.62 23.56 86.31
N PRO A 265 -18.80 23.70 86.96
CA PRO A 265 -20.12 23.70 86.29
C PRO A 265 -20.34 24.72 85.16
N GLU A 266 -19.68 25.88 85.18
CA GLU A 266 -19.89 26.95 84.19
C GLU A 266 -19.05 26.78 82.91
N LYS A 267 -17.86 26.16 83.01
CA LYS A 267 -17.04 25.81 81.83
C LYS A 267 -17.54 24.54 81.14
N ASP A 268 -18.20 23.66 81.89
CA ASP A 268 -18.68 22.38 81.39
C ASP A 268 -19.90 22.52 80.48
N VAL A 269 -20.82 23.46 80.75
CA VAL A 269 -21.98 23.72 79.86
C VAL A 269 -21.53 24.26 78.49
N GLY A 270 -20.58 25.20 78.48
CA GLY A 270 -19.99 25.75 77.24
C GLY A 270 -19.22 24.70 76.44
N ASN A 271 -18.44 23.85 77.12
CA ASN A 271 -17.76 22.72 76.50
C ASN A 271 -18.75 21.68 75.95
N ILE A 272 -19.81 21.35 76.66
CA ILE A 272 -20.87 20.43 76.20
C ILE A 272 -21.58 20.98 74.96
N GLN A 273 -21.91 22.27 74.93
CA GLN A 273 -22.49 22.91 73.74
C GLN A 273 -21.54 22.88 72.54
N LYS A 274 -20.24 23.10 72.76
CA LYS A 274 -19.22 22.99 71.72
C LYS A 274 -19.11 21.57 71.17
N ILE A 275 -19.09 20.56 72.05
CA ILE A 275 -19.09 19.14 71.67
C ILE A 275 -20.35 18.78 70.86
N LEU A 276 -21.53 19.29 71.25
CA LEU A 276 -22.77 19.04 70.51
C LEU A 276 -22.75 19.70 69.12
N ALA A 277 -22.24 20.93 69.01
CA ALA A 277 -22.09 21.62 67.73
C ALA A 277 -21.08 20.90 66.81
N GLU A 278 -19.96 20.44 67.36
CA GLU A 278 -18.97 19.64 66.64
C GLU A 278 -19.55 18.29 66.19
N ARG A 279 -20.32 17.61 67.04
CA ARG A 279 -21.03 16.36 66.70
C ARG A 279 -22.02 16.58 65.55
N ASP A 280 -22.81 17.65 65.60
CA ASP A 280 -23.80 17.93 64.55
C ASP A 280 -23.12 18.36 63.24
N ALA A 281 -21.96 19.05 63.31
CA ALA A 281 -21.11 19.30 62.16
C ALA A 281 -20.51 18.00 61.58
N LEU A 282 -20.09 17.05 62.43
CA LEU A 282 -19.62 15.74 62.01
C LEU A 282 -20.72 14.93 61.33
N ARG A 283 -21.95 14.94 61.86
CA ARG A 283 -23.10 14.29 61.20
C ARG A 283 -23.38 14.86 59.81
N LYS A 284 -23.26 16.19 59.64
CA LYS A 284 -23.37 16.82 58.31
C LYS A 284 -22.26 16.36 57.36
N LYS A 285 -21.01 16.27 57.84
CA LYS A 285 -19.88 15.76 57.05
C LYS A 285 -20.07 14.28 56.65
N VAL A 286 -20.53 13.44 57.56
CA VAL A 286 -20.84 12.01 57.26
C VAL A 286 -21.91 11.91 56.18
N LYS A 287 -22.97 12.72 56.25
CA LYS A 287 -24.00 12.75 55.20
C LYS A 287 -23.46 13.24 53.85
N ALA A 288 -22.57 14.24 53.85
CA ALA A 288 -21.90 14.70 52.64
C ALA A 288 -20.98 13.64 52.04
N LEU A 289 -20.24 12.90 52.87
CA LEU A 289 -19.40 11.78 52.43
C LEU A 289 -20.23 10.64 51.84
N ALA A 290 -21.39 10.32 52.41
CA ALA A 290 -22.29 9.32 51.85
C ALA A 290 -22.79 9.71 50.45
N MET A 291 -23.21 10.97 50.26
CA MET A 291 -23.61 11.47 48.94
C MET A 291 -22.44 11.46 47.95
N LEU A 292 -21.23 11.81 48.40
CA LEU A 292 -20.04 11.74 47.57
C LEU A 292 -19.73 10.30 47.14
N ASN A 293 -19.84 9.35 48.06
CA ASN A 293 -19.65 7.93 47.76
C ASN A 293 -20.64 7.44 46.68
N ASP A 294 -21.91 7.85 46.77
CA ASP A 294 -22.91 7.52 45.74
C ASP A 294 -22.56 8.13 44.37
N THR A 295 -22.03 9.35 44.35
CA THR A 295 -21.58 9.98 43.09
C THR A 295 -20.35 9.30 42.51
N VAL A 296 -19.40 8.89 43.34
CA VAL A 296 -18.19 8.16 42.91
C VAL A 296 -18.58 6.81 42.31
N ASN A 297 -19.52 6.08 42.94
CA ASN A 297 -20.00 4.81 42.40
C ASN A 297 -20.68 4.98 41.04
N LYS A 298 -21.55 5.99 40.87
CA LYS A 298 -22.18 6.28 39.58
C LYS A 298 -21.16 6.62 38.49
N LEU A 299 -20.16 7.44 38.82
CA LEU A 299 -19.09 7.79 37.88
C LEU A 299 -18.24 6.57 37.52
N LYS A 300 -18.01 5.66 38.48
CA LYS A 300 -17.31 4.39 38.23
C LYS A 300 -18.09 3.52 37.24
N ASP A 301 -19.38 3.32 37.47
CA ASP A 301 -20.24 2.51 36.58
C ASP A 301 -20.31 3.12 35.17
N GLN A 302 -20.37 4.46 35.07
CA GLN A 302 -20.31 5.17 33.79
C GLN A 302 -18.96 4.98 33.08
N ALA A 303 -17.85 5.02 33.81
CA ALA A 303 -16.53 4.80 33.25
C ALA A 303 -16.34 3.35 32.75
N GLU A 304 -16.83 2.37 33.52
CA GLU A 304 -16.82 0.95 33.13
C GLU A 304 -17.67 0.71 31.87
N THR A 305 -18.87 1.30 31.81
CA THR A 305 -19.73 1.23 30.63
C THR A 305 -19.08 1.88 29.41
N ALA A 306 -18.48 3.06 29.58
CA ALA A 306 -17.78 3.77 28.51
C ALA A 306 -16.58 2.96 27.99
N HIS A 307 -15.84 2.29 28.88
CA HIS A 307 -14.73 1.42 28.50
C HIS A 307 -15.21 0.21 27.67
N HIS A 308 -16.33 -0.40 28.03
CA HIS A 308 -16.91 -1.49 27.24
C HIS A 308 -17.33 -1.03 25.85
N VAL A 309 -18.09 0.07 25.76
CA VAL A 309 -18.52 0.64 24.48
C VAL A 309 -17.33 1.01 23.61
N ASN A 310 -16.27 1.58 24.21
CA ASN A 310 -15.05 1.92 23.47
C ASN A 310 -14.32 0.68 22.93
N GLY A 311 -14.31 -0.42 23.69
CA GLY A 311 -13.80 -1.71 23.22
C GLY A 311 -14.58 -2.24 22.03
N ASP A 312 -15.92 -2.25 22.10
CA ASP A 312 -16.78 -2.68 20.98
C ASP A 312 -16.57 -1.81 19.73
N LEU A 313 -16.39 -0.50 19.90
CA LEU A 313 -16.08 0.42 18.80
C LEU A 313 -14.70 0.14 18.19
N GLU A 314 -13.69 -0.15 19.00
CA GLU A 314 -12.35 -0.49 18.53
C GLU A 314 -12.36 -1.79 17.71
N ASP A 315 -13.08 -2.81 18.16
CA ASP A 315 -13.21 -4.08 17.45
C ASP A 315 -13.99 -3.92 16.14
N ASN A 316 -15.08 -3.13 16.14
CA ASN A 316 -15.81 -2.79 14.91
C ASN A 316 -14.93 -2.03 13.91
N LEU A 317 -14.12 -1.08 14.37
CA LEU A 317 -13.18 -0.34 13.51
C LEU A 317 -12.10 -1.27 12.93
N LYS A 318 -11.58 -2.21 13.72
CA LYS A 318 -10.63 -3.22 13.22
C LYS A 318 -11.25 -4.09 12.14
N GLN A 319 -12.49 -4.56 12.36
CA GLN A 319 -13.20 -5.38 11.39
C GLN A 319 -13.49 -4.62 10.10
N GLN A 320 -13.91 -3.35 10.18
CA GLN A 320 -14.11 -2.51 8.99
C GLN A 320 -12.80 -2.27 8.23
N ASN A 321 -11.69 -2.02 8.92
CA ASN A 321 -10.39 -1.85 8.28
C ASN A 321 -9.94 -3.13 7.56
N GLN A 322 -10.17 -4.30 8.17
CA GLN A 322 -9.90 -5.58 7.50
C GLN A 322 -10.73 -5.75 6.23
N TYR A 323 -12.03 -5.52 6.31
CA TYR A 323 -12.92 -5.59 5.15
C TYR A 323 -12.50 -4.63 4.02
N ILE A 324 -12.07 -3.41 4.36
CA ILE A 324 -11.56 -2.45 3.38
C ILE A 324 -10.28 -2.97 2.71
N ASN A 325 -9.36 -3.52 3.50
CA ASN A 325 -8.12 -4.10 2.96
C ASN A 325 -8.41 -5.28 2.04
N ASP A 326 -9.35 -6.14 2.39
CA ASP A 326 -9.74 -7.31 1.58
C ASP A 326 -10.31 -6.86 0.22
N ILE A 327 -11.19 -5.85 0.21
CA ILE A 327 -11.72 -5.28 -1.05
C ILE A 327 -10.62 -4.60 -1.86
N GLN A 328 -9.70 -3.89 -1.20
CA GLN A 328 -8.59 -3.24 -1.89
C GLN A 328 -7.70 -4.27 -2.60
N GLN A 329 -7.41 -5.39 -1.93
CA GLN A 329 -6.66 -6.48 -2.54
C GLN A 329 -7.42 -7.11 -3.72
N GLU A 330 -8.72 -7.36 -3.58
CA GLU A 330 -9.53 -7.90 -4.69
C GLU A 330 -9.56 -6.95 -5.91
N MET A 331 -9.63 -5.64 -5.66
CA MET A 331 -9.56 -4.65 -6.75
C MET A 331 -8.20 -4.64 -7.45
N GLU A 332 -7.10 -4.79 -6.71
CA GLU A 332 -5.75 -4.87 -7.26
C GLU A 332 -5.58 -6.14 -8.11
N ASP A 333 -5.98 -7.28 -7.58
CA ASP A 333 -5.95 -8.57 -8.31
C ASP A 333 -6.76 -8.50 -9.62
N MET A 334 -7.92 -7.80 -9.59
CA MET A 334 -8.77 -7.59 -10.77
C MET A 334 -8.14 -6.62 -11.78
N GLN A 335 -7.47 -5.58 -11.30
CA GLN A 335 -6.73 -4.67 -12.17
C GLN A 335 -5.64 -5.44 -12.92
N ASP A 336 -4.82 -6.21 -12.21
CA ASP A 336 -3.76 -7.02 -12.78
C ASP A 336 -4.29 -8.01 -13.83
N PHE A 337 -5.43 -8.64 -13.55
CA PHE A 337 -6.08 -9.55 -14.49
C PHE A 337 -6.44 -8.86 -15.81
N TYR A 338 -7.12 -7.70 -15.75
CA TYR A 338 -7.54 -6.99 -16.96
C TYR A 338 -6.37 -6.34 -17.70
N GLU A 339 -5.35 -5.86 -17.01
CA GLU A 339 -4.10 -5.43 -17.64
C GLU A 339 -3.45 -6.59 -18.41
N GLY A 340 -3.41 -7.79 -17.82
CA GLY A 340 -2.94 -9.00 -18.49
C GLY A 340 -3.76 -9.40 -19.71
N GLU A 341 -5.10 -9.30 -19.65
CA GLU A 341 -5.96 -9.58 -20.81
C GLU A 341 -5.76 -8.57 -21.94
N VAL A 342 -5.56 -7.29 -21.61
CA VAL A 342 -5.25 -6.24 -22.59
C VAL A 342 -3.91 -6.52 -23.27
N ASP A 343 -2.88 -6.92 -22.52
CA ASP A 343 -1.57 -7.22 -23.10
C ASP A 343 -1.59 -8.48 -23.98
N LYS A 344 -2.37 -9.50 -23.61
CA LYS A 344 -2.63 -10.65 -24.50
C LYS A 344 -3.31 -10.22 -25.80
N ALA A 345 -4.31 -9.33 -25.71
CA ALA A 345 -5.02 -8.83 -26.88
C ALA A 345 -4.09 -8.05 -27.82
N LYS A 346 -3.21 -7.19 -27.28
CA LYS A 346 -2.16 -6.50 -28.07
C LYS A 346 -1.25 -7.49 -28.79
N GLY A 347 -0.79 -8.54 -28.11
CA GLY A 347 0.05 -9.57 -28.73
C GLY A 347 -0.66 -10.33 -29.86
N ILE A 348 -1.95 -10.62 -29.71
CA ILE A 348 -2.77 -11.23 -30.78
C ILE A 348 -2.93 -10.26 -31.96
N GLU A 349 -3.20 -8.99 -31.69
CA GLU A 349 -3.33 -7.95 -32.72
C GLU A 349 -2.05 -7.83 -33.56
N GLU A 350 -0.88 -7.75 -32.91
CA GLU A 350 0.42 -7.70 -33.60
C GLU A 350 0.66 -8.94 -34.46
N MET A 351 0.36 -10.13 -33.96
CA MET A 351 0.48 -11.38 -34.71
C MET A 351 -0.41 -11.39 -35.96
N LEU A 352 -1.67 -10.96 -35.83
CA LEU A 352 -2.61 -10.86 -36.93
C LEU A 352 -2.15 -9.82 -37.96
N LEU A 353 -1.60 -8.69 -37.51
CA LEU A 353 -1.04 -7.67 -38.40
C LEU A 353 0.14 -8.24 -39.22
N CYS A 354 1.05 -8.97 -38.58
CA CYS A 354 2.13 -9.68 -39.27
C CYS A 354 1.60 -10.68 -40.31
N ARG A 355 0.57 -11.47 -39.96
CA ARG A 355 -0.08 -12.43 -40.86
C ARG A 355 -0.70 -11.73 -42.08
N CYS A 356 -1.41 -10.62 -41.85
CA CYS A 356 -2.01 -9.81 -42.91
C CYS A 356 -0.95 -9.24 -43.86
N ASN A 357 0.15 -8.73 -43.32
CA ASN A 357 1.27 -8.21 -44.11
C ASN A 357 1.93 -9.31 -44.95
N GLU A 358 2.08 -10.50 -44.40
CA GLU A 358 2.61 -11.66 -45.13
C GLU A 358 1.69 -12.09 -46.27
N MET A 359 0.39 -12.22 -46.01
CA MET A 359 -0.61 -12.50 -47.05
C MET A 359 -0.60 -11.46 -48.17
N LYS A 360 -0.45 -10.16 -47.82
CA LYS A 360 -0.37 -9.09 -48.82
C LYS A 360 0.84 -9.24 -49.73
N LYS A 361 2.00 -9.66 -49.19
CA LYS A 361 3.20 -9.95 -49.99
C LYS A 361 2.97 -11.15 -50.91
N GLN A 362 2.41 -12.23 -50.40
CA GLN A 362 2.11 -13.43 -51.19
C GLN A 362 1.13 -13.13 -52.33
N LEU A 363 0.11 -12.32 -52.06
CA LEU A 363 -0.87 -11.92 -53.07
C LEU A 363 -0.21 -11.10 -54.19
N ALA A 364 0.73 -10.21 -53.88
CA ALA A 364 1.49 -9.47 -54.88
C ALA A 364 2.30 -10.39 -55.82
N VAL A 365 2.93 -11.43 -55.26
CA VAL A 365 3.68 -12.45 -56.03
C VAL A 365 2.77 -13.26 -56.94
N VAL A 366 1.62 -13.71 -56.42
CA VAL A 366 0.63 -14.44 -57.22
C VAL A 366 0.10 -13.56 -58.35
N GLN A 367 -0.19 -12.29 -58.08
CA GLN A 367 -0.68 -11.36 -59.09
C GLN A 367 0.33 -11.14 -60.22
N THR A 368 1.62 -11.05 -59.92
CA THR A 368 2.67 -10.98 -60.96
C THR A 368 2.78 -12.29 -61.74
N THR A 369 2.67 -13.43 -61.07
CA THR A 369 2.71 -14.75 -61.70
C THR A 369 1.54 -14.95 -62.67
N VAL A 370 0.33 -14.50 -62.29
CA VAL A 370 -0.86 -14.54 -63.15
C VAL A 370 -0.67 -13.66 -64.38
N GLN A 371 -0.19 -12.41 -64.20
CA GLN A 371 0.10 -11.51 -65.33
C GLN A 371 1.11 -12.12 -66.31
N GLN A 372 2.16 -12.76 -65.80
CA GLN A 372 3.14 -13.44 -66.63
C GLN A 372 2.53 -14.63 -67.39
N ALA A 373 1.65 -15.41 -66.74
CA ALA A 373 0.95 -16.52 -67.38
C ALA A 373 0.02 -16.04 -68.52
N ASP A 374 -0.68 -14.91 -68.32
CA ASP A 374 -1.54 -14.32 -69.34
C ASP A 374 -0.73 -13.86 -70.57
N CYS A 375 0.43 -13.22 -70.35
CA CYS A 375 1.34 -12.85 -71.45
C CYS A 375 1.83 -14.07 -72.22
N ASN A 376 2.27 -15.12 -71.51
CA ASN A 376 2.74 -16.35 -72.13
C ASN A 376 1.62 -17.06 -72.92
N ALA A 377 0.38 -17.04 -72.42
CA ALA A 377 -0.77 -17.61 -73.13
C ALA A 377 -1.04 -16.88 -74.45
N MET A 378 -0.95 -15.54 -74.46
CA MET A 378 -1.10 -14.72 -75.66
C MET A 378 0.00 -15.04 -76.70
N GLU A 379 1.25 -15.19 -76.25
CA GLU A 379 2.37 -15.56 -77.12
C GLU A 379 2.17 -16.95 -77.73
N ILE A 380 1.76 -17.94 -76.93
CA ILE A 380 1.44 -19.29 -77.41
C ILE A 380 0.35 -19.25 -78.49
N ASP A 381 -0.69 -18.44 -78.33
CA ASP A 381 -1.76 -18.34 -79.32
C ASP A 381 -1.30 -17.69 -80.63
N VAL A 382 -0.41 -16.68 -80.57
CA VAL A 382 0.25 -16.13 -81.76
C VAL A 382 1.08 -17.19 -82.46
N LEU A 383 1.92 -17.93 -81.71
CA LEU A 383 2.75 -19.00 -82.27
C LEU A 383 1.91 -20.11 -82.89
N ARG A 384 0.79 -20.50 -82.27
CA ARG A 384 -0.17 -21.46 -82.82
C ARG A 384 -0.82 -20.97 -84.11
N ASN A 385 -1.11 -19.68 -84.23
CA ASN A 385 -1.63 -19.08 -85.46
C ASN A 385 -0.58 -19.13 -86.59
N GLU A 386 0.67 -18.76 -86.29
CA GLU A 386 1.76 -18.81 -87.27
C GLU A 386 2.08 -20.24 -87.71
N LEU A 387 2.03 -21.21 -86.78
CA LEU A 387 2.18 -22.63 -87.11
C LEU A 387 1.08 -23.09 -88.10
N ARG A 388 -0.19 -22.75 -87.82
CA ARG A 388 -1.31 -23.06 -88.72
C ARG A 388 -1.15 -22.45 -90.12
N LYS A 389 -0.64 -21.21 -90.21
CA LYS A 389 -0.33 -20.58 -91.51
C LYS A 389 0.76 -21.34 -92.26
N ARG A 390 1.83 -21.74 -91.57
CA ARG A 390 2.92 -22.54 -92.15
C ARG A 390 2.42 -23.90 -92.63
N ASP A 391 1.60 -24.59 -91.84
CA ASP A 391 1.02 -25.88 -92.21
C ASP A 391 0.14 -25.77 -93.47
N ALA A 392 -0.68 -24.71 -93.57
CA ALA A 392 -1.48 -24.44 -94.75
C ALA A 392 -0.59 -24.15 -95.99
N ALA A 393 0.47 -23.36 -95.83
CA ALA A 393 1.42 -23.09 -96.91
C ALA A 393 2.15 -24.35 -97.37
N LEU A 394 2.63 -25.18 -96.43
CA LEU A 394 3.27 -26.46 -96.73
C LEU A 394 2.32 -27.41 -97.47
N SER A 395 1.05 -27.49 -97.05
CA SER A 395 0.04 -28.28 -97.75
C SER A 395 -0.17 -27.78 -99.19
N ALA A 396 -0.23 -26.46 -99.40
CA ALA A 396 -0.37 -25.89 -100.74
C ALA A 396 0.86 -26.19 -101.62
N TYR A 397 2.07 -26.05 -101.06
CA TYR A 397 3.30 -26.45 -101.75
C TYR A 397 3.32 -27.94 -102.09
N GLY A 398 2.83 -28.81 -101.20
CA GLY A 398 2.70 -30.25 -101.46
C GLY A 398 1.81 -30.53 -102.66
N ILE A 399 0.63 -29.89 -102.74
CA ILE A 399 -0.28 -30.00 -103.90
C ILE A 399 0.40 -29.50 -105.18
N GLN A 400 1.06 -28.33 -105.14
CA GLN A 400 1.78 -27.79 -106.29
C GLN A 400 2.89 -28.73 -106.77
N TYR A 401 3.63 -29.31 -105.82
CA TYR A 401 4.67 -30.30 -106.12
C TYR A 401 4.09 -31.54 -106.79
N GLU A 402 3.01 -32.11 -106.27
CA GLU A 402 2.33 -33.27 -106.89
C GLU A 402 1.83 -32.96 -108.31
N GLN A 403 1.23 -31.78 -108.52
CA GLN A 403 0.81 -31.32 -109.84
C GLN A 403 1.99 -31.21 -110.81
N LEU A 404 3.10 -30.61 -110.37
CA LEU A 404 4.33 -30.50 -111.17
C LEU A 404 4.90 -31.88 -111.50
N MET A 405 4.98 -32.79 -110.52
CA MET A 405 5.47 -34.14 -110.71
C MET A 405 4.57 -34.94 -111.67
N THR A 406 3.25 -34.73 -111.62
CA THR A 406 2.30 -35.32 -112.57
C THR A 406 2.56 -34.81 -113.98
N LYS A 407 2.71 -33.49 -114.17
CA LYS A 407 3.09 -32.91 -115.47
C LYS A 407 4.43 -33.43 -115.96
N ALA A 408 5.46 -33.49 -115.11
CA ALA A 408 6.78 -34.00 -115.47
C ALA A 408 6.73 -35.47 -115.92
N LYS A 409 5.92 -36.32 -115.26
CA LYS A 409 5.66 -37.70 -115.69
C LYS A 409 4.97 -37.74 -117.05
N LEU A 410 3.96 -36.91 -117.28
CA LEU A 410 3.28 -36.82 -118.59
C LEU A 410 4.23 -36.38 -119.70
N PHE A 411 5.09 -35.39 -119.46
CA PHE A 411 6.13 -34.96 -120.43
C PHE A 411 7.11 -36.08 -120.74
N ARG A 412 7.60 -36.80 -119.71
CA ARG A 412 8.48 -37.96 -119.89
C ARG A 412 7.80 -39.07 -120.71
N ASN A 413 6.54 -39.38 -120.41
CA ASN A 413 5.78 -40.40 -121.12
C ASN A 413 5.43 -39.99 -122.57
N GLY A 414 5.31 -38.68 -122.83
CA GLY A 414 5.11 -38.11 -124.16
C GLY A 414 6.38 -38.05 -125.04
N GLY A 415 7.51 -38.61 -124.57
CA GLY A 415 8.75 -38.71 -125.36
C GLY A 415 9.70 -37.51 -125.27
N TYR A 416 9.39 -36.51 -124.45
CA TYR A 416 10.28 -35.36 -124.21
C TYR A 416 11.41 -35.75 -123.25
N ARG A 417 12.67 -35.58 -123.68
CA ARG A 417 13.88 -35.70 -122.83
C ARG A 417 14.28 -34.33 -122.32
N TYR A 418 14.91 -34.29 -121.14
CA TYR A 418 15.52 -33.07 -120.63
C TYR A 418 16.53 -32.53 -121.66
N LEU A 419 16.47 -31.23 -121.92
CA LEU A 419 17.55 -30.53 -122.62
C LEU A 419 18.75 -30.50 -121.66
N ASP A 420 19.83 -31.19 -122.01
CA ASP A 420 21.09 -31.18 -121.25
C ASP A 420 21.78 -29.80 -121.23
N LYS A 421 21.20 -28.77 -121.88
CA LYS A 421 21.71 -27.40 -121.88
C LYS A 421 20.56 -26.40 -121.76
N LEU A 422 20.61 -25.60 -120.70
CA LEU A 422 19.81 -24.38 -120.54
C LEU A 422 20.24 -23.34 -121.59
N PRO A 423 19.32 -22.56 -122.18
CA PRO A 423 19.67 -21.36 -122.92
C PRO A 423 20.34 -20.35 -121.98
N GLU A 424 21.49 -19.81 -122.40
CA GLU A 424 22.15 -18.72 -121.69
C GLU A 424 21.29 -17.46 -121.69
N ASP A 425 21.32 -16.82 -120.52
CA ASP A 425 21.09 -15.41 -120.24
C ASP A 425 19.67 -14.83 -120.25
N SER A 426 19.27 -14.38 -119.06
CA SER A 426 19.07 -12.94 -118.83
C SER A 426 19.37 -12.64 -117.36
N LYS A 427 20.57 -12.12 -117.10
CA LYS A 427 20.88 -11.39 -115.87
C LYS A 427 20.11 -10.08 -115.92
N ASP A 428 19.10 -9.95 -115.07
CA ASP A 428 18.73 -8.66 -114.49
C ASP A 428 18.46 -8.91 -113.00
N SER A 429 19.54 -8.87 -112.23
CA SER A 429 19.48 -8.76 -110.78
C SER A 429 19.37 -7.29 -110.45
N GLU A 430 18.13 -6.82 -110.28
CA GLU A 430 17.87 -5.60 -109.51
C GLU A 430 18.45 -5.80 -108.11
N ASN A 431 19.46 -4.98 -107.79
CA ASN A 431 19.92 -4.77 -106.43
C ASN A 431 18.73 -4.23 -105.62
N GLY A 432 18.13 -5.09 -104.81
CA GLY A 432 17.43 -4.66 -103.63
C GLY A 432 18.46 -4.06 -102.67
N ASP A 433 18.19 -2.87 -102.17
CA ASP A 433 18.73 -2.50 -100.87
C ASP A 433 17.74 -1.72 -100.03
N ASN A 434 17.82 -2.05 -98.75
CA ASN A 434 16.83 -1.92 -97.71
C ASN A 434 16.36 -0.49 -97.46
N ARG A 435 15.04 -0.36 -97.21
CA ARG A 435 14.54 0.70 -96.34
C ARG A 435 14.91 0.36 -94.90
N ASP A 436 15.75 1.21 -94.31
CA ASP A 436 15.95 1.28 -92.87
C ASP A 436 14.64 1.57 -92.14
N CYS A 437 14.35 0.74 -91.14
CA CYS A 437 13.50 1.07 -90.00
C CYS A 437 14.22 0.46 -88.78
N PRO A 438 14.80 1.31 -87.92
CA PRO A 438 14.47 1.25 -86.48
C PRO A 438 14.62 2.65 -85.79
N CYS A 439 14.02 3.00 -84.66
CA CYS A 439 13.40 2.26 -83.55
C CYS A 439 12.12 2.98 -83.08
#